data_AF-A0A9P3Q254-F1
#
_entry.id   AF-A0A9P3Q254-F1
#
_cell.length_a   1.000
_cell.length_b   1.000
_cell.length_c   1.000
_cell.angle_alpha   90.00
_cell.angle_beta   90.00
_cell.angle_gamma   90.00
#
_symmetry.space_group_name_H-M   'P 1'
#
loop_
_entity.id
_entity.type
_entity.pdbx_description
1 polymer ?
#
loop_
_entity_poly.entity_id
_entity_poly.type
_entity_poly.pdbx_seq_one_letter_code
_entity_poly.pdbx_strand_id
1 'polypeptide(L)'
;MANGEVIRPDTEEEKTCFKVIEDLDVVSGRIEGSAVSKKHMRNEIWSLVVHRGAPSWYITLSPVDIKHPICLYFADTATEFRPDLRIASDKAYRLIAKNPVAGARFFHFMVSAFIKHVLGVGSEEPGLYGDTSAFYGSVSSKAV
;
A
#
# COMPACT_ATOMS: atom_id res chain seq x y z
N MET A 1 9.93 10.92 -24.69
CA MET A 1 10.31 9.66 -24.02
C MET A 1 9.17 8.65 -24.17
N ALA A 2 9.02 8.01 -25.32
CA ALA A 2 7.93 7.03 -25.56
C ALA A 2 8.44 5.67 -26.08
N ASN A 3 9.66 5.63 -26.66
CA ASN A 3 10.15 4.45 -27.39
C ASN A 3 11.39 3.77 -26.76
N GLY A 4 11.68 4.05 -25.48
CA GLY A 4 12.82 3.41 -24.79
C GLY A 4 14.21 3.85 -25.27
N GLU A 5 14.30 4.90 -26.09
CA GLU A 5 15.55 5.49 -26.54
C GLU A 5 16.32 6.12 -25.36
N VAL A 6 17.59 5.78 -25.23
CA VAL A 6 18.51 6.39 -24.26
C VAL A 6 18.95 7.73 -24.84
N ILE A 7 18.27 8.81 -24.43
CA ILE A 7 18.63 10.18 -24.81
C ILE A 7 19.79 10.63 -23.94
N ARG A 8 20.91 11.02 -24.57
CA ARG A 8 22.04 11.66 -23.91
C ARG A 8 22.01 13.15 -24.26
N PRO A 9 22.14 14.06 -23.28
CA PRO A 9 22.19 15.48 -23.56
C PRO A 9 23.52 15.85 -24.21
N ASP A 10 23.47 16.47 -25.39
CA ASP A 10 24.65 16.88 -26.14
C ASP A 10 24.92 18.39 -25.98
N THR A 11 23.88 19.21 -25.87
CA THR A 11 24.00 20.67 -25.68
C THR A 11 24.04 21.07 -24.20
N GLU A 12 24.58 22.26 -23.90
CA GLU A 12 24.62 22.77 -22.52
C GLU A 12 23.21 23.08 -21.99
N GLU A 13 22.30 23.50 -22.86
CA GLU A 13 20.90 23.71 -22.55
C GLU A 13 20.19 22.39 -22.21
N GLU A 14 20.47 21.32 -22.96
CA GLU A 14 19.96 19.98 -22.65
C GLU A 14 20.51 19.47 -21.33
N LYS A 15 21.83 19.59 -21.08
CA LYS A 15 22.43 19.18 -19.79
C LYS A 15 21.77 19.91 -18.62
N THR A 16 21.50 21.21 -18.78
CA THR A 16 20.81 22.01 -17.77
C THR A 16 19.38 21.52 -17.54
N CYS A 17 18.64 21.22 -18.61
CA CYS A 17 17.28 20.67 -18.53
C CYS A 17 17.26 19.29 -17.83
N PHE A 18 18.16 18.38 -18.20
CA PHE A 18 18.29 17.07 -17.57
C PHE A 18 18.66 17.17 -16.09
N LYS A 19 19.51 18.14 -15.72
CA LYS A 19 19.84 18.40 -14.32
C LYS A 19 18.61 18.80 -13.49
N VAL A 20 17.74 19.66 -14.04
CA VAL A 20 16.49 20.03 -13.36
C VAL A 20 15.56 18.83 -13.20
N ILE A 21 15.49 17.95 -14.20
CA ILE A 21 14.70 16.70 -14.11
C ILE A 21 15.29 15.77 -13.04
N GLU A 22 16.61 15.64 -12.97
CA GLU A 22 17.29 14.84 -11.94
C GLU A 22 17.01 15.39 -10.54
N ASP A 23 17.13 16.71 -10.34
CA ASP A 23 16.81 17.37 -9.08
C ASP A 23 15.33 17.13 -8.69
N LEU A 24 14.41 17.20 -9.66
CA LEU A 24 12.99 16.89 -9.45
C LEU A 24 12.77 15.41 -9.11
N ASP A 25 13.47 14.50 -9.75
CA ASP A 25 13.40 13.05 -9.48
C ASP A 25 13.88 12.74 -8.06
N VAL A 26 14.95 13.38 -7.60
CA VAL A 26 15.47 13.25 -6.23
C VAL A 26 14.43 13.67 -5.19
N VAL A 27 13.73 14.77 -5.43
CA VAL A 27 12.67 15.25 -4.53
C VAL A 27 11.43 14.35 -4.61
N SER A 28 11.02 13.97 -5.83
CA SER A 28 9.81 13.18 -6.05
C SER A 28 9.93 11.74 -5.56
N GLY A 29 11.13 11.17 -5.48
CA GLY A 29 11.36 9.84 -4.90
C GLY A 29 10.87 9.71 -3.46
N ARG A 30 10.80 10.81 -2.71
CA ARG A 30 10.28 10.85 -1.33
C ARG A 30 8.76 10.96 -1.25
N ILE A 31 8.10 11.28 -2.36
CA ILE A 31 6.65 11.40 -2.44
C ILE A 31 6.09 10.01 -2.73
N GLU A 32 5.36 9.45 -1.77
CA GLU A 32 4.67 8.17 -1.94
C GLU A 32 3.76 8.21 -3.17
N GLY A 33 3.85 7.18 -4.02
CA GLY A 33 3.05 7.06 -5.23
C GLY A 33 3.57 7.83 -6.46
N SER A 34 4.67 8.58 -6.34
CA SER A 34 5.34 9.21 -7.48
C SER A 34 5.89 8.19 -8.49
N ALA A 35 6.20 8.64 -9.72
CA ALA A 35 6.80 7.76 -10.74
C ALA A 35 8.14 7.19 -10.28
N VAL A 36 8.95 8.00 -9.58
CA VAL A 36 10.24 7.61 -9.02
C VAL A 36 10.07 6.64 -7.85
N SER A 37 9.13 6.88 -6.92
CA SER A 37 8.82 5.94 -5.83
C SER A 37 8.40 4.57 -6.39
N LYS A 38 7.55 4.53 -7.43
CA LYS A 38 7.17 3.29 -8.13
C LYS A 38 8.36 2.58 -8.78
N LYS A 39 9.34 3.34 -9.29
CA LYS A 39 10.59 2.77 -9.84
C LYS A 39 11.43 2.12 -8.74
N HIS A 40 11.55 2.76 -7.57
CA HIS A 40 12.26 2.19 -6.41
C HIS A 40 11.60 0.90 -5.93
N MET A 41 10.28 0.89 -5.76
CA MET A 41 9.55 -0.33 -5.36
C MET A 41 9.78 -1.51 -6.33
N ARG A 42 9.80 -1.25 -7.65
CA ARG A 42 10.15 -2.30 -8.62
C ARG A 42 11.56 -2.82 -8.45
N ASN A 43 12.54 -1.93 -8.21
CA ASN A 43 13.93 -2.33 -8.00
C ASN A 43 14.08 -3.17 -6.72
N GLU A 44 13.35 -2.83 -5.66
CA GLU A 44 13.31 -3.60 -4.42
C GLU A 44 12.73 -5.00 -4.63
N ILE A 45 11.63 -5.12 -5.37
CA ILE A 45 11.03 -6.41 -5.75
C ILE A 45 12.03 -7.23 -6.58
N TRP A 46 12.69 -6.63 -7.58
CA TRP A 46 13.68 -7.33 -8.39
C TRP A 46 14.87 -7.82 -7.55
N SER A 47 15.38 -6.98 -6.66
CA SER A 47 16.45 -7.35 -5.73
C SER A 47 16.03 -8.53 -4.85
N LEU A 48 14.80 -8.51 -4.33
CA LEU A 48 14.26 -9.59 -3.52
C LEU A 48 14.14 -10.89 -4.32
N VAL A 49 13.68 -10.82 -5.57
CA VAL A 49 13.56 -11.99 -6.46
C VAL A 49 14.92 -12.59 -6.80
N VAL A 50 15.93 -11.75 -7.06
CA VAL A 50 17.31 -12.23 -7.30
C VAL A 50 17.87 -12.91 -6.06
N HIS A 51 17.56 -12.39 -4.86
CA HIS A 51 18.10 -12.90 -3.60
C HIS A 51 17.36 -14.14 -3.07
N ARG A 52 16.03 -14.21 -3.22
CA ARG A 52 15.16 -15.25 -2.63
C ARG A 52 14.50 -16.18 -3.64
N GLY A 53 14.61 -15.88 -4.93
CA GLY A 53 13.92 -16.58 -6.01
C GLY A 53 12.55 -15.98 -6.34
N ALA A 54 11.85 -16.59 -7.28
CA ALA A 54 10.53 -16.14 -7.71
C ALA A 54 9.49 -16.25 -6.58
N PRO A 55 8.54 -15.30 -6.47
CA PRO A 55 7.50 -15.37 -5.45
C PRO A 55 6.55 -16.53 -5.74
N SER A 56 6.18 -17.27 -4.71
CA SER A 56 5.17 -18.34 -4.81
C SER A 56 3.74 -17.78 -4.87
N TRP A 57 3.52 -16.58 -4.32
CA TRP A 57 2.19 -15.98 -4.21
C TRP A 57 2.22 -14.49 -4.56
N TYR A 58 1.16 -14.03 -5.24
CA TYR A 58 0.84 -12.62 -5.44
C TYR A 58 -0.58 -12.36 -4.93
N ILE A 59 -0.71 -11.50 -3.91
CA ILE A 59 -1.97 -11.32 -3.16
C ILE A 59 -2.36 -9.85 -3.17
N THR A 60 -3.61 -9.57 -3.54
CA THR A 60 -4.21 -8.23 -3.46
C THR A 60 -5.23 -8.20 -2.34
N LEU A 61 -5.05 -7.29 -1.37
CA LEU A 61 -5.99 -7.06 -0.29
C LEU A 61 -6.80 -5.80 -0.56
N SER A 62 -8.12 -5.89 -0.46
CA SER A 62 -9.03 -4.74 -0.62
C SER A 62 -10.12 -4.79 0.45
N PRO A 63 -9.77 -4.44 1.70
CA PRO A 63 -10.74 -4.45 2.79
C PRO A 63 -11.83 -3.39 2.54
N VAL A 64 -13.09 -3.78 2.65
CA VAL A 64 -14.24 -2.88 2.43
C VAL A 64 -14.64 -2.21 3.75
N ASP A 65 -14.28 -0.96 3.91
CA ASP A 65 -14.53 -0.16 5.13
C ASP A 65 -16.01 0.02 5.46
N ILE A 66 -16.85 0.39 4.49
CA ILE A 66 -18.26 0.78 4.72
C ILE A 66 -19.14 -0.38 5.22
N LYS A 67 -18.78 -1.61 4.87
CA LYS A 67 -19.54 -2.81 5.23
C LYS A 67 -18.90 -3.60 6.37
N HIS A 68 -17.69 -3.24 6.80
CA HIS A 68 -16.96 -4.04 7.76
C HIS A 68 -17.25 -3.60 9.20
N PRO A 69 -17.77 -4.51 10.05
CA PRO A 69 -18.06 -4.25 11.46
C PRO A 69 -16.96 -3.53 12.24
N ILE A 70 -15.72 -3.98 12.09
CA ILE A 70 -14.56 -3.40 12.79
C ILE A 70 -14.29 -1.96 12.32
N CYS A 71 -14.48 -1.66 11.04
CA CYS A 71 -14.28 -0.30 10.54
C CYS A 71 -15.36 0.64 11.07
N LEU A 72 -16.62 0.19 11.07
CA LEU A 72 -17.74 0.95 11.63
C LEU A 72 -17.55 1.18 13.13
N TYR A 73 -17.05 0.16 13.86
CA TYR A 73 -16.68 0.28 15.27
C TYR A 73 -15.59 1.34 15.50
N PHE A 74 -14.54 1.37 14.67
CA PHE A 74 -13.51 2.41 14.77
C PHE A 74 -14.02 3.82 14.40
N ALA A 75 -15.07 3.90 13.57
CA ALA A 75 -15.69 5.16 13.16
C ALA A 75 -16.69 5.69 14.19
N ASP A 76 -17.33 4.82 14.96
CA ASP A 76 -18.34 5.16 15.95
C ASP A 76 -17.75 5.73 17.25
N THR A 77 -18.47 6.64 17.89
CA THR A 77 -17.98 7.48 19.00
C THR A 77 -18.06 6.79 20.37
N ALA A 78 -17.55 5.56 20.47
CA ALA A 78 -17.34 4.79 21.71
C ALA A 78 -18.56 4.05 22.31
N THR A 79 -19.27 3.26 21.48
CA THR A 79 -20.29 2.31 21.98
C THR A 79 -19.77 0.87 21.92
N GLU A 80 -20.08 0.08 22.96
CA GLU A 80 -19.85 -1.36 23.04
C GLU A 80 -20.12 -2.04 21.68
N PHE A 81 -19.17 -2.86 21.20
CA PHE A 81 -19.33 -3.58 19.94
C PHE A 81 -20.51 -4.55 20.06
N ARG A 82 -21.67 -4.17 19.54
CA ARG A 82 -22.84 -5.03 19.43
C ARG A 82 -22.96 -5.53 18.00
N PRO A 83 -23.08 -6.85 17.78
CA PRO A 83 -23.10 -7.44 16.44
C PRO A 83 -24.34 -7.07 15.61
N ASP A 84 -25.30 -6.30 16.16
CA ASP A 84 -26.46 -5.82 15.42
C ASP A 84 -26.12 -4.59 14.57
N LEU A 85 -25.21 -4.79 13.62
CA LEU A 85 -24.74 -3.77 12.69
C LEU A 85 -25.67 -3.71 11.48
N ARG A 86 -26.94 -3.39 11.71
CA ARG A 86 -27.87 -3.01 10.65
C ARG A 86 -27.86 -1.49 10.46
N ILE A 87 -26.67 -0.94 10.17
CA ILE A 87 -26.54 0.47 9.81
C ILE A 87 -26.91 0.60 8.33
N ALA A 88 -27.88 1.46 8.03
CA ALA A 88 -28.22 1.79 6.65
C ALA A 88 -26.98 2.33 5.92
N SER A 89 -26.80 1.94 4.65
CA SER A 89 -25.59 2.24 3.86
C SER A 89 -25.21 3.72 3.92
N ASP A 90 -26.19 4.62 3.80
CA ASP A 90 -26.01 6.08 3.85
C ASP A 90 -25.41 6.57 5.18
N LYS A 91 -25.82 5.98 6.31
CA LYS A 91 -25.28 6.30 7.63
C LYS A 91 -23.84 5.81 7.78
N ALA A 92 -23.54 4.60 7.30
CA ALA A 92 -22.19 4.05 7.32
C ALA A 92 -21.20 4.92 6.52
N TYR A 93 -21.60 5.35 5.31
CA TYR A 93 -20.83 6.30 4.52
C TYR A 93 -20.56 7.61 5.27
N ARG A 94 -21.59 8.21 5.88
CA ARG A 94 -21.42 9.47 6.62
C ARG A 94 -20.52 9.32 7.84
N LEU A 95 -20.56 8.19 8.55
CA LEU A 95 -19.71 7.92 9.71
C LEU A 95 -18.24 7.87 9.30
N ILE A 96 -17.90 7.11 8.27
CA ILE A 96 -16.52 6.99 7.78
C ILE A 96 -16.03 8.32 7.20
N ALA A 97 -16.87 9.00 6.41
CA ALA A 97 -16.52 10.30 5.85
C ALA A 97 -16.24 11.37 6.93
N LYS A 98 -16.93 11.29 8.08
CA LYS A 98 -16.68 12.19 9.23
C LYS A 98 -15.44 11.82 10.04
N ASN A 99 -14.97 10.59 9.94
CA ASN A 99 -13.83 10.08 10.70
C ASN A 99 -12.88 9.25 9.79
N PRO A 100 -12.12 9.89 8.88
CA PRO A 100 -11.22 9.19 7.97
C PRO A 100 -10.11 8.41 8.71
N VAL A 101 -9.77 8.81 9.94
CA VAL A 101 -8.81 8.09 10.80
C VAL A 101 -9.30 6.67 11.12
N ALA A 102 -10.62 6.46 11.22
CA ALA A 102 -11.19 5.13 11.41
C ALA A 102 -10.89 4.18 10.25
N GLY A 103 -11.02 4.68 9.01
CA GLY A 103 -10.67 3.92 7.81
C GLY A 103 -9.19 3.54 7.78
N ALA A 104 -8.30 4.48 8.15
CA ALA A 104 -6.86 4.22 8.25
C ALA A 104 -6.53 3.17 9.33
N ARG A 105 -7.15 3.27 10.52
CA ARG A 105 -6.98 2.29 11.60
C ARG A 105 -7.48 0.90 11.19
N PHE A 106 -8.62 0.84 10.52
CA PHE A 106 -9.16 -0.40 9.99
C PHE A 106 -8.24 -1.03 8.96
N PHE A 107 -7.77 -0.25 7.99
CA PHE A 107 -6.83 -0.72 6.98
C PHE A 107 -5.55 -1.27 7.63
N HIS A 108 -4.94 -0.52 8.55
CA HIS A 108 -3.75 -0.94 9.27
C HIS A 108 -3.99 -2.23 10.07
N PHE A 109 -5.13 -2.34 10.76
CA PHE A 109 -5.51 -3.55 11.49
C PHE A 109 -5.62 -4.76 10.56
N MET A 110 -6.33 -4.63 9.43
CA MET A 110 -6.53 -5.72 8.48
C MET A 110 -5.21 -6.19 7.86
N VAL A 111 -4.36 -5.26 7.44
CA VAL A 111 -3.05 -5.59 6.85
C VAL A 111 -2.14 -6.25 7.89
N SER A 112 -2.10 -5.72 9.12
CA SER A 112 -1.26 -6.28 10.19
C SER A 112 -1.74 -7.67 10.60
N ALA A 113 -3.05 -7.88 10.70
CA ALA A 113 -3.65 -9.17 10.98
C ALA A 113 -3.34 -10.18 9.86
N PHE A 114 -3.39 -9.76 8.60
CA PHE A 114 -3.03 -10.62 7.47
C PHE A 114 -1.55 -11.04 7.52
N ILE A 115 -0.64 -10.09 7.72
CA ILE A 115 0.80 -10.37 7.80
C ILE A 115 1.10 -11.33 8.95
N LYS A 116 0.50 -11.10 10.12
CA LYS A 116 0.73 -11.94 11.29
C LYS A 116 0.12 -13.33 11.16
N HIS A 117 -1.18 -13.41 10.85
CA HIS A 117 -1.94 -14.66 10.96
C HIS A 117 -2.02 -15.45 9.66
N VAL A 118 -1.98 -14.79 8.50
CA VAL A 118 -2.04 -15.50 7.20
C VAL A 118 -0.63 -15.79 6.71
N LEU A 119 0.28 -14.81 6.77
CA LEU A 119 1.68 -15.04 6.36
C LEU A 119 2.53 -15.64 7.50
N GLY A 120 2.11 -15.56 8.76
CA GLY A 120 2.91 -16.07 9.89
C GLY A 120 4.12 -15.20 10.21
N VAL A 121 4.23 -13.98 9.68
CA VAL A 121 5.41 -13.13 9.90
C VAL A 121 5.38 -12.57 11.32
N GLY A 122 6.42 -12.87 12.10
CA GLY A 122 6.49 -12.50 13.51
C GLY A 122 5.56 -13.30 14.41
N SER A 123 5.07 -14.45 13.94
CA SER A 123 4.34 -15.47 14.71
C SER A 123 5.30 -16.60 15.09
N GLU A 124 5.02 -17.30 16.19
CA GLU A 124 5.71 -18.54 16.55
C GLU A 124 5.22 -19.74 15.71
N GLU A 125 3.99 -19.65 15.21
CA GLU A 125 3.38 -20.67 14.36
C GLU A 125 3.51 -20.32 12.87
N PRO A 126 3.72 -21.31 11.98
CA PRO A 126 3.72 -21.11 10.54
C PRO A 126 2.43 -20.45 10.05
N GLY A 127 2.54 -19.65 8.99
CA GLY A 127 1.37 -19.07 8.33
C GLY A 127 0.56 -20.12 7.57
N LEU A 128 -0.56 -19.68 6.97
CA LEU A 128 -1.42 -20.51 6.13
C LEU A 128 -0.65 -21.12 4.94
N TYR A 129 0.37 -20.41 4.44
CA TYR A 129 1.21 -20.84 3.33
C TYR A 129 2.51 -21.53 3.79
N GLY A 130 2.63 -21.87 5.07
CA GLY A 130 3.86 -22.36 5.68
C GLY A 130 4.78 -21.24 6.16
N ASP A 131 6.08 -21.51 6.22
CA ASP A 131 7.08 -20.56 6.72
C ASP A 131 7.39 -19.48 5.68
N THR A 132 7.08 -18.23 6.01
CA THR A 132 7.35 -17.09 5.12
C THR A 132 8.84 -16.74 5.12
N SER A 133 9.51 -16.99 4.00
CA SER A 133 10.94 -16.67 3.82
C SER A 133 11.20 -15.20 3.53
N ALA A 134 10.28 -14.53 2.84
CA ALA A 134 10.28 -13.10 2.57
C ALA A 134 8.88 -12.64 2.11
N PHE A 135 8.57 -11.36 2.33
CA PHE A 135 7.40 -10.71 1.74
C PHE A 135 7.75 -9.27 1.35
N TYR A 136 7.04 -8.74 0.36
CA TYR A 136 7.09 -7.33 -0.03
C TYR A 136 5.67 -6.82 -0.19
N GLY A 137 5.37 -5.67 0.42
CA GLY A 137 4.03 -5.09 0.42
C GLY A 137 4.05 -3.65 -0.08
N SER A 138 3.15 -3.32 -1.00
CA SER A 138 2.91 -1.95 -1.44
C SER A 138 1.46 -1.56 -1.23
N VAL A 139 1.21 -0.35 -0.74
CA VAL A 139 -0.14 0.21 -0.63
C VAL A 139 -0.41 1.05 -1.86
N SER A 140 -1.51 0.78 -2.56
CA SER A 140 -2.04 1.68 -3.58
C SER A 140 -3.26 2.41 -3.04
N SER A 141 -3.22 3.74 -3.01
CA SER A 141 -4.45 4.52 -2.85
C SER A 141 -5.19 4.52 -4.20
N LYS A 142 -6.41 3.99 -4.21
CA LYS A 142 -7.41 4.39 -5.21
C LYS A 142 -8.22 5.49 -4.52
N ALA A 143 -8.01 6.74 -4.93
CA ALA A 143 -8.98 7.78 -4.61
C ALA A 143 -10.31 7.33 -5.22
N VAL A 144 -11.30 7.07 -4.36
CA VAL A 144 -12.69 6.86 -4.77
C VAL A 144 -13.35 8.21 -4.94
#